data_AF-A0A416VPT5-F1
#
_entry.id   AF-A0A416VPT5-F1
#
_cell.length_a   1.000
_cell.length_b   1.000
_cell.length_c   1.000
_cell.angle_alpha   90.00
_cell.angle_beta   90.00
_cell.angle_gamma   90.00
#
_symmetry.space_group_name_H-M   'P 1'
#
loop_
_entity.id
_entity.type
_entity.pdbx_description
1 polymer ?
#
loop_
_entity_poly.entity_id
_entity_poly.type
_entity_poly.pdbx_seq_one_letter_code
_entity_poly.pdbx_strand_id
1 'polypeptide(L)'
;MRCLFIFFFCLQGLVCSLAKAAEVPDSLLTFERLREMSISNPRGALTLIDKVEQEKRLSDFDINTLRQVSYDGLKMNRLALKYAKRVLESEEVELNPERGLDAYMQIAIYSVSLSNYEEAINFAVKGGEIAHKYRNLSVEANLFSVIGDVKKQMGLLDDSYLYYQKAIDLLKGSNNPRELSMLSYFYGTLMTAYMDNHLLEKAIEIGEIRRELIARLAGMEGPPESYIDRQYGYLYSKMAYAYILAGDKKSAESYFLRFLQTSFAMTDEGRTEANPYLLKVGRNSDVLSNNKELERTLVVDGDTLNEQFLILLKENRDAYQGMGNYRMAFDTQKRISNIADSIYVSAKNCEALEMATIYETNEKDMQLQEQGANLRIRKIVLVSMSIVILLLILLLWRMYIHTRVVHGKNLVLAKNVDELLDSQQKLQIERKRNIELLQQLEQDADSSGKDAACDLCDDRVSDNQRLFNELNQLILDEKLYLNSTLSRDDLAQLIHVNKNRFAEIIQESTGTRLNEYLNGLRIEHAIYLMKQFDNYTLQAIAVASGFSNMSTFHSLFKKKIGMTPSQYWDILKQGQV
;
A
#
# COMPACT_ATOMS: atom_id res chain seq x y z
N MET A 1 55.80 6.09 -20.95
CA MET A 1 54.35 5.82 -20.79
C MET A 1 53.59 6.25 -22.05
N ARG A 2 53.41 5.38 -23.06
CA ARG A 2 52.47 5.62 -24.19
C ARG A 2 51.73 4.35 -24.64
N CYS A 3 52.36 3.19 -24.66
CA CYS A 3 51.71 1.93 -25.06
C CYS A 3 50.57 1.46 -24.11
N LEU A 4 50.62 1.85 -22.83
CA LEU A 4 49.61 1.47 -21.83
C LEU A 4 48.25 2.18 -22.01
N PHE A 5 48.20 3.34 -22.67
CA PHE A 5 46.93 4.07 -22.89
C PHE A 5 46.12 3.52 -24.06
N ILE A 6 46.78 2.93 -25.07
CA ILE A 6 46.11 2.40 -26.26
C ILE A 6 45.31 1.13 -25.92
N PHE A 7 45.83 0.29 -25.02
CA PHE A 7 45.16 -0.94 -24.61
C PHE A 7 43.83 -0.70 -23.85
N PHE A 8 43.70 0.44 -23.15
CA PHE A 8 42.49 0.74 -22.38
C PHE A 8 41.31 1.16 -23.28
N PHE A 9 41.58 1.92 -24.35
CA PHE A 9 40.55 2.31 -25.31
C PHE A 9 40.08 1.14 -26.19
N CYS A 10 40.97 0.20 -26.54
CA CYS A 10 40.58 -0.99 -27.31
C CYS A 10 39.62 -1.91 -26.54
N LEU A 11 39.71 -2.02 -25.21
CA LEU A 11 38.74 -2.81 -24.43
C LEU A 11 37.35 -2.14 -24.35
N GLN A 12 37.27 -0.81 -24.21
CA GLN A 12 35.98 -0.12 -24.27
C GLN A 12 35.35 -0.19 -25.67
N GLY A 13 36.16 -0.25 -26.73
CA GLY A 13 35.69 -0.49 -28.09
C GLY A 13 35.16 -1.91 -28.36
N LEU A 14 35.68 -2.94 -27.68
CA LEU A 14 35.32 -4.35 -27.92
C LEU A 14 34.19 -4.90 -27.03
N VAL A 15 33.86 -4.23 -25.92
CA VAL A 15 32.74 -4.62 -25.05
C VAL A 15 31.39 -4.08 -25.55
N CYS A 16 31.38 -3.05 -26.41
CA CYS A 16 30.16 -2.43 -26.95
C CYS A 16 29.57 -3.10 -28.23
N SER A 17 30.03 -4.30 -28.62
CA SER A 17 29.54 -5.00 -29.83
C SER A 17 28.99 -6.41 -29.58
N LEU A 18 29.07 -6.93 -28.35
CA LEU A 18 28.47 -8.21 -27.99
C LEU A 18 27.04 -8.01 -27.47
N ALA A 19 26.09 -8.64 -28.16
CA ALA A 19 24.68 -8.68 -27.78
C ALA A 19 23.99 -7.31 -27.57
N LYS A 20 23.96 -6.47 -28.62
CA LYS A 20 22.69 -5.75 -28.88
C LYS A 20 21.66 -6.83 -29.23
N ALA A 21 20.92 -7.30 -28.22
CA ALA A 21 19.92 -8.34 -28.40
C ALA A 21 18.96 -7.92 -29.53
N ALA A 22 18.64 -8.84 -30.44
CA ALA A 22 17.80 -8.53 -31.58
C ALA A 22 16.47 -7.97 -31.08
N GLU A 23 16.20 -6.69 -31.37
CA GLU A 23 14.98 -6.00 -30.93
C GLU A 23 13.79 -6.71 -31.58
N VAL A 24 13.08 -7.52 -30.77
CA VAL A 24 11.90 -8.28 -31.20
C VAL A 24 10.93 -7.29 -31.87
N PRO A 25 10.61 -7.46 -33.18
CA PRO A 25 9.81 -6.48 -33.92
C PRO A 25 8.49 -6.17 -33.22
N ASP A 26 8.10 -4.89 -33.21
CA ASP A 26 6.88 -4.42 -32.53
C ASP A 26 5.60 -5.14 -33.02
N SER A 27 5.59 -5.62 -34.26
CA SER A 27 4.51 -6.44 -34.84
C SER A 27 4.36 -7.85 -34.22
N LEU A 28 5.34 -8.31 -33.44
CA LEU A 28 5.26 -9.55 -32.65
C LEU A 28 4.84 -9.31 -31.19
N LEU A 29 4.64 -8.05 -30.80
CA LEU A 29 4.34 -7.62 -29.43
C LEU A 29 2.88 -7.12 -29.27
N THR A 30 2.00 -7.41 -30.22
CA THR A 30 0.56 -7.13 -30.13
C THR A 30 -0.17 -8.22 -29.33
N PHE A 31 -1.33 -7.87 -28.76
CA PHE A 31 -2.16 -8.82 -28.00
C PHE A 31 -2.55 -10.06 -28.82
N GLU A 32 -2.99 -9.88 -30.07
CA GLU A 32 -3.44 -10.99 -30.92
C GLU A 32 -2.31 -11.96 -31.21
N ARG A 33 -1.12 -11.44 -31.54
CA ARG A 33 0.05 -12.27 -31.86
C ARG A 33 0.60 -12.97 -30.62
N LEU A 34 0.62 -12.29 -29.47
CA LEU A 34 0.97 -12.92 -28.20
C LEU A 34 -0.05 -13.97 -27.77
N ARG A 35 -1.35 -13.79 -28.07
CA ARG A 35 -2.41 -14.78 -27.78
C ARG A 35 -2.30 -16.02 -28.68
N GLU A 36 -1.99 -15.85 -29.95
CA GLU A 36 -1.67 -16.96 -30.87
C GLU A 36 -0.41 -17.72 -30.41
N MET A 37 0.63 -17.00 -29.98
CA MET A 37 1.82 -17.60 -29.37
C MET A 37 1.53 -18.28 -28.03
N SER A 38 0.59 -17.75 -27.23
CA SER A 38 0.19 -18.35 -25.94
C SER A 38 -0.42 -19.74 -26.12
N ILE A 39 -1.00 -20.02 -27.29
CA ILE A 39 -1.57 -21.33 -27.65
C ILE A 39 -0.50 -22.23 -28.30
N SER A 40 0.33 -21.69 -29.19
CA SER A 40 1.25 -22.47 -30.05
C SER A 40 2.66 -22.66 -29.48
N ASN A 41 3.14 -21.75 -28.64
CA ASN A 41 4.40 -21.85 -27.89
C ASN A 41 4.28 -21.08 -26.56
N PRO A 42 3.58 -21.64 -25.55
CA PRO A 42 3.21 -20.89 -24.36
C PRO A 42 4.43 -20.41 -23.53
N ARG A 43 5.52 -21.20 -23.49
CA ARG A 43 6.76 -20.81 -22.81
C ARG A 43 7.46 -19.63 -23.50
N GLY A 44 7.43 -19.61 -24.84
CA GLY A 44 7.91 -18.48 -25.63
C GLY A 44 7.04 -17.22 -25.44
N ALA A 45 5.73 -17.40 -25.33
CA ALA A 45 4.80 -16.30 -25.05
C ALA A 45 5.06 -15.66 -23.69
N LEU A 46 5.17 -16.43 -22.60
CA LEU A 46 5.45 -15.90 -21.25
C LEU A 46 6.68 -14.97 -21.20
N THR A 47 7.79 -15.38 -21.82
CA THR A 47 9.02 -14.56 -21.89
C THR A 47 8.80 -13.23 -22.63
N LEU A 48 7.90 -13.18 -23.62
CA LEU A 48 7.55 -11.92 -24.31
C LEU A 48 6.51 -11.10 -23.53
N ILE A 49 5.58 -11.75 -22.83
CA ILE A 49 4.58 -11.10 -21.97
C ILE A 49 5.28 -10.33 -20.83
N ASP A 50 6.27 -10.95 -20.16
CA ASP A 50 7.08 -10.29 -19.13
C ASP A 50 7.84 -9.08 -19.67
N LYS A 51 8.22 -9.09 -20.96
CA LYS A 51 8.84 -7.93 -21.63
C LYS A 51 7.83 -6.80 -21.88
N VAL A 52 6.65 -7.09 -22.42
CA VAL A 52 5.64 -6.03 -22.71
C VAL A 52 4.99 -5.45 -21.44
N GLU A 53 4.98 -6.20 -20.34
CA GLU A 53 4.65 -5.69 -19.00
C GLU A 53 5.70 -4.67 -18.50
N GLN A 54 7.00 -5.01 -18.60
CA GLN A 54 8.10 -4.10 -18.24
C GLN A 54 8.13 -2.84 -19.11
N GLU A 55 7.85 -2.97 -20.41
CA GLU A 55 7.71 -1.84 -21.35
C GLU A 55 6.37 -1.09 -21.20
N LYS A 56 5.42 -1.59 -20.39
CA LYS A 56 4.07 -1.04 -20.17
C LYS A 56 3.25 -0.80 -21.45
N ARG A 57 3.26 -1.80 -22.33
CA ARG A 57 2.69 -1.71 -23.69
C ARG A 57 1.27 -2.24 -23.84
N LEU A 58 0.79 -3.00 -22.86
CA LEU A 58 -0.55 -3.58 -22.79
C LEU A 58 -1.17 -3.26 -21.43
N SER A 59 -2.49 -3.41 -21.28
CA SER A 59 -3.17 -3.25 -19.99
C SER A 59 -2.89 -4.42 -19.05
N ASP A 60 -3.10 -4.23 -17.75
CA ASP A 60 -3.03 -5.33 -16.78
C ASP A 60 -4.08 -6.41 -17.10
N PHE A 61 -5.25 -6.05 -17.63
CA PHE A 61 -6.24 -6.99 -18.17
C PHE A 61 -5.67 -7.88 -19.29
N ASP A 62 -5.02 -7.27 -20.29
CA ASP A 62 -4.43 -7.97 -21.43
C ASP A 62 -3.29 -8.89 -20.97
N ILE A 63 -2.38 -8.41 -20.10
CA ILE A 63 -1.25 -9.16 -19.57
C ILE A 63 -1.73 -10.38 -18.77
N ASN A 64 -2.69 -10.21 -17.87
CA ASN A 64 -3.22 -11.33 -17.08
C ASN A 64 -4.00 -12.32 -17.96
N THR A 65 -4.72 -11.85 -19.00
CA THR A 65 -5.37 -12.72 -20.00
C THR A 65 -4.35 -13.56 -20.78
N LEU A 66 -3.28 -12.93 -21.28
CA LEU A 66 -2.21 -13.63 -22.01
C LEU A 66 -1.48 -14.65 -21.14
N ARG A 67 -1.24 -14.33 -19.85
CA ARG A 67 -0.69 -15.30 -18.89
C ARG A 67 -1.66 -16.45 -18.65
N GLN A 68 -2.96 -16.20 -18.45
CA GLN A 68 -3.97 -17.26 -18.28
C GLN A 68 -3.98 -18.23 -19.48
N VAL A 69 -4.07 -17.73 -20.72
CA VAL A 69 -4.02 -18.56 -21.93
C VAL A 69 -2.69 -19.33 -22.02
N SER A 70 -1.57 -18.71 -21.66
CA SER A 70 -0.26 -19.37 -21.68
C SER A 70 -0.18 -20.53 -20.66
N TYR A 71 -0.68 -20.35 -19.44
CA TYR A 71 -0.66 -21.42 -18.43
C TYR A 71 -1.68 -22.53 -18.75
N ASP A 72 -2.80 -22.22 -19.40
CA ASP A 72 -3.71 -23.23 -19.96
C ASP A 72 -3.02 -24.12 -21.00
N GLY A 73 -2.26 -23.50 -21.92
CA GLY A 73 -1.46 -24.21 -22.92
C GLY A 73 -0.39 -25.11 -22.31
N LEU A 74 0.05 -24.83 -21.07
CA LEU A 74 0.96 -25.67 -20.29
C LEU A 74 0.25 -26.67 -19.35
N LYS A 75 -1.09 -26.69 -19.33
CA LYS A 75 -1.94 -27.45 -18.39
C LYS A 75 -1.63 -27.17 -16.91
N MET A 76 -1.17 -25.95 -16.64
CA MET A 76 -0.87 -25.42 -15.31
C MET A 76 -2.14 -24.75 -14.75
N ASN A 77 -3.10 -25.58 -14.32
CA ASN A 77 -4.45 -25.16 -13.97
C ASN A 77 -4.51 -24.20 -12.76
N ARG A 78 -3.56 -24.29 -11.81
CA ARG A 78 -3.52 -23.39 -10.64
C ARG A 78 -2.97 -22.01 -11.00
N LEU A 79 -1.97 -21.95 -11.88
CA LEU A 79 -1.47 -20.69 -12.44
C LEU A 79 -2.50 -20.06 -13.38
N ALA A 80 -3.13 -20.84 -14.26
CA ALA A 80 -4.21 -20.36 -15.12
C ALA A 80 -5.38 -19.78 -14.29
N LEU A 81 -5.79 -20.46 -13.20
CA LEU A 81 -6.77 -19.95 -12.23
C LEU A 81 -6.31 -18.67 -11.51
N LYS A 82 -5.04 -18.56 -11.10
CA LYS A 82 -4.49 -17.31 -10.50
C LYS A 82 -4.64 -16.14 -11.46
N TYR A 83 -4.28 -16.31 -12.72
CA TYR A 83 -4.32 -15.23 -13.71
C TYR A 83 -5.74 -14.93 -14.19
N ALA A 84 -6.61 -15.93 -14.33
CA ALA A 84 -8.04 -15.71 -14.61
C ALA A 84 -8.72 -14.87 -13.51
N LYS A 85 -8.37 -15.08 -12.23
CA LYS A 85 -8.85 -14.24 -11.13
C LYS A 85 -8.34 -12.80 -11.22
N ARG A 86 -7.04 -12.59 -11.56
CA ARG A 86 -6.50 -11.25 -11.80
C ARG A 86 -7.18 -10.49 -12.94
N VAL A 87 -7.70 -11.19 -13.95
CA VAL A 87 -8.52 -10.55 -15.00
C VAL A 87 -9.83 -9.99 -14.43
N LEU A 88 -10.45 -10.66 -13.46
CA LEU A 88 -11.66 -10.14 -12.76
C LEU A 88 -11.36 -9.04 -11.72
N GLU A 89 -10.09 -8.86 -11.34
CA GLU A 89 -9.63 -7.82 -10.42
C GLU A 89 -9.27 -6.50 -11.14
N SER A 90 -9.46 -6.42 -12.47
CA SER A 90 -9.06 -5.26 -13.28
C SER A 90 -10.15 -4.17 -13.39
N GLU A 91 -9.72 -2.91 -13.54
CA GLU A 91 -10.60 -1.74 -13.69
C GLU A 91 -11.51 -1.88 -14.92
N GLU A 92 -11.04 -2.51 -16.00
CA GLU A 92 -11.83 -2.77 -17.21
C GLU A 92 -13.03 -3.70 -16.97
N VAL A 93 -12.95 -4.63 -16.00
CA VAL A 93 -14.05 -5.53 -15.62
C VAL A 93 -14.95 -4.90 -14.56
N GLU A 94 -14.43 -4.06 -13.67
CA GLU A 94 -15.26 -3.22 -12.79
C GLU A 94 -16.13 -2.25 -13.61
N LEU A 95 -15.55 -1.62 -14.64
CA LEU A 95 -16.25 -0.70 -15.55
C LEU A 95 -17.19 -1.41 -16.54
N ASN A 96 -16.86 -2.61 -17.03
CA ASN A 96 -17.79 -3.44 -17.81
C ASN A 96 -17.67 -4.94 -17.47
N PRO A 97 -18.55 -5.47 -16.58
CA PRO A 97 -18.54 -6.89 -16.18
C PRO A 97 -18.67 -7.90 -17.34
N GLU A 98 -19.21 -7.49 -18.49
CA GLU A 98 -19.26 -8.34 -19.69
C GLU A 98 -17.86 -8.77 -20.17
N ARG A 99 -16.83 -7.91 -20.01
CA ARG A 99 -15.44 -8.24 -20.35
C ARG A 99 -14.88 -9.38 -19.51
N GLY A 100 -15.40 -9.58 -18.30
CA GLY A 100 -15.01 -10.66 -17.42
C GLY A 100 -15.62 -12.02 -17.77
N LEU A 101 -16.55 -12.12 -18.74
CA LEU A 101 -17.32 -13.35 -18.98
C LEU A 101 -16.47 -14.59 -19.31
N ASP A 102 -15.41 -14.43 -20.12
CA ASP A 102 -14.47 -15.53 -20.37
C ASP A 102 -13.75 -15.93 -19.08
N ALA A 103 -13.22 -14.96 -18.32
CA ALA A 103 -12.56 -15.23 -17.05
C ALA A 103 -13.47 -15.92 -16.01
N TYR A 104 -14.75 -15.55 -15.89
CA TYR A 104 -15.73 -16.28 -15.07
C TYR A 104 -15.88 -17.75 -15.50
N MET A 105 -15.93 -18.01 -16.80
CA MET A 105 -16.02 -19.35 -17.38
C MET A 105 -14.75 -20.17 -17.20
N GLN A 106 -13.57 -19.58 -17.45
CA GLN A 106 -12.29 -20.25 -17.25
C GLN A 106 -12.04 -20.55 -15.76
N ILE A 107 -12.34 -19.62 -14.85
CA ILE A 107 -12.28 -19.87 -13.39
C ILE A 107 -13.15 -21.06 -13.02
N ALA A 108 -14.41 -21.10 -13.48
CA ALA A 108 -15.31 -22.21 -13.18
C ALA A 108 -14.72 -23.55 -13.66
N ILE A 109 -14.24 -23.61 -14.90
CA ILE A 109 -13.61 -24.81 -15.49
C ILE A 109 -12.36 -25.25 -14.71
N TYR A 110 -11.43 -24.34 -14.39
CA TYR A 110 -10.23 -24.69 -13.61
C TYR A 110 -10.58 -25.14 -12.19
N SER A 111 -11.59 -24.53 -11.56
CA SER A 111 -12.07 -24.98 -10.25
C SER A 111 -12.70 -26.38 -10.33
N VAL A 112 -13.34 -26.79 -11.44
CA VAL A 112 -13.71 -28.21 -11.66
C VAL A 112 -12.44 -29.08 -11.76
N SER A 113 -11.48 -28.71 -12.61
CA SER A 113 -10.24 -29.47 -12.81
C SER A 113 -9.37 -29.61 -11.55
N LEU A 114 -9.56 -28.73 -10.56
CA LEU A 114 -8.89 -28.74 -9.26
C LEU A 114 -9.78 -29.30 -8.12
N SER A 115 -10.94 -29.88 -8.44
CA SER A 115 -11.94 -30.41 -7.49
C SER A 115 -12.55 -29.38 -6.52
N ASN A 116 -12.39 -28.08 -6.77
CA ASN A 116 -12.99 -26.97 -6.03
C ASN A 116 -14.46 -26.75 -6.46
N TYR A 117 -15.33 -27.74 -6.29
CA TYR A 117 -16.70 -27.72 -6.82
C TYR A 117 -17.59 -26.56 -6.32
N GLU A 118 -17.42 -26.13 -5.08
CA GLU A 118 -18.14 -24.96 -4.54
C GLU A 118 -17.75 -23.67 -5.29
N GLU A 119 -16.45 -23.48 -5.53
CA GLU A 119 -15.90 -22.34 -6.26
C GLU A 119 -16.37 -22.37 -7.72
N ALA A 120 -16.33 -23.55 -8.36
CA ALA A 120 -16.79 -23.73 -9.74
C ALA A 120 -18.26 -23.31 -9.91
N ILE A 121 -19.15 -23.76 -9.02
CA ILE A 121 -20.57 -23.39 -9.04
C ILE A 121 -20.74 -21.88 -8.75
N ASN A 122 -20.02 -21.33 -7.79
CA ASN A 122 -20.10 -19.91 -7.40
C ASN A 122 -19.72 -18.97 -8.56
N PHE A 123 -18.61 -19.24 -9.26
CA PHE A 123 -18.21 -18.46 -10.44
C PHE A 123 -19.11 -18.74 -11.65
N ALA A 124 -19.59 -19.98 -11.85
CA ALA A 124 -20.52 -20.29 -12.95
C ALA A 124 -21.88 -19.60 -12.79
N VAL A 125 -22.43 -19.52 -11.57
CA VAL A 125 -23.69 -18.79 -11.31
C VAL A 125 -23.51 -17.30 -11.56
N LYS A 126 -22.45 -16.67 -11.00
CA LYS A 126 -22.16 -15.23 -11.22
C LYS A 126 -21.93 -14.90 -12.70
N GLY A 127 -21.12 -15.71 -13.38
CA GLY A 127 -20.91 -15.56 -14.82
C GLY A 127 -22.20 -15.74 -15.62
N GLY A 128 -23.08 -16.66 -15.19
CA GLY A 128 -24.40 -16.88 -15.80
C GLY A 128 -25.34 -15.69 -15.62
N GLU A 129 -25.41 -15.11 -14.43
CA GLU A 129 -26.19 -13.89 -14.15
C GLU A 129 -25.73 -12.70 -15.01
N ILE A 130 -24.41 -12.53 -15.19
CA ILE A 130 -23.85 -11.51 -16.09
C ILE A 130 -24.17 -11.86 -17.55
N ALA A 131 -23.94 -13.12 -17.98
CA ALA A 131 -24.20 -13.55 -19.35
C ALA A 131 -25.67 -13.33 -19.73
N HIS A 132 -26.60 -13.68 -18.84
CA HIS A 132 -28.03 -13.45 -18.98
C HIS A 132 -28.37 -11.95 -19.12
N LYS A 133 -27.83 -11.11 -18.23
CA LYS A 133 -28.02 -9.65 -18.25
C LYS A 133 -27.59 -9.01 -19.58
N TYR A 134 -26.49 -9.49 -20.17
CA TYR A 134 -25.97 -9.02 -21.46
C TYR A 134 -26.47 -9.86 -22.66
N ARG A 135 -27.34 -10.84 -22.44
CA ARG A 135 -27.92 -11.76 -23.44
C ARG A 135 -26.89 -12.61 -24.20
N ASN A 136 -25.75 -12.92 -23.58
CA ASN A 136 -24.72 -13.80 -24.13
C ASN A 136 -25.10 -15.28 -23.90
N LEU A 137 -26.07 -15.76 -24.68
CA LEU A 137 -26.63 -17.12 -24.58
C LEU A 137 -25.55 -18.21 -24.67
N SER A 138 -24.49 -17.96 -25.44
CA SER A 138 -23.37 -18.91 -25.60
C SER A 138 -22.65 -19.16 -24.27
N VAL A 139 -22.30 -18.09 -23.54
CA VAL A 139 -21.61 -18.20 -22.24
C VAL A 139 -22.59 -18.69 -21.17
N GLU A 140 -23.82 -18.21 -21.14
CA GLU A 140 -24.85 -18.64 -20.18
C GLU A 140 -25.10 -20.16 -20.28
N ALA A 141 -25.25 -20.70 -21.49
CA ALA A 141 -25.44 -22.13 -21.72
C ALA A 141 -24.18 -22.94 -21.38
N ASN A 142 -22.97 -22.44 -21.68
CA ASN A 142 -21.73 -23.15 -21.31
C ASN A 142 -21.55 -23.21 -19.79
N LEU A 143 -21.86 -22.14 -19.07
CA LEU A 143 -21.82 -22.12 -17.60
C LEU A 143 -22.85 -23.06 -16.97
N PHE A 144 -24.05 -23.22 -17.56
CA PHE A 144 -24.97 -24.29 -17.16
C PHE A 144 -24.39 -25.69 -17.45
N SER A 145 -23.69 -25.92 -18.57
CA SER A 145 -22.99 -27.19 -18.81
C SER A 145 -21.94 -27.47 -17.74
N VAL A 146 -21.11 -26.47 -17.36
CA VAL A 146 -20.09 -26.63 -16.30
C VAL A 146 -20.73 -27.01 -14.96
N ILE A 147 -21.87 -26.42 -14.58
CA ILE A 147 -22.61 -26.85 -13.38
C ILE A 147 -23.14 -28.28 -13.55
N GLY A 148 -23.61 -28.65 -14.75
CA GLY A 148 -24.00 -30.03 -15.08
C GLY A 148 -22.86 -31.04 -14.92
N ASP A 149 -21.66 -30.69 -15.36
CA ASP A 149 -20.45 -31.51 -15.22
C ASP A 149 -20.00 -31.65 -13.75
N VAL A 150 -20.05 -30.58 -12.95
CA VAL A 150 -19.81 -30.65 -11.50
C VAL A 150 -20.83 -31.57 -10.83
N LYS A 151 -22.12 -31.42 -11.15
CA LYS A 151 -23.19 -32.26 -10.57
C LYS A 151 -23.00 -33.74 -10.93
N LYS A 152 -22.58 -34.04 -12.16
CA LYS A 152 -22.20 -35.40 -12.60
C LYS A 152 -21.04 -35.96 -11.77
N GLN A 153 -19.97 -35.18 -11.57
CA GLN A 153 -18.81 -35.58 -10.76
C GLN A 153 -19.16 -35.77 -9.27
N MET A 154 -20.16 -35.05 -8.75
CA MET A 154 -20.73 -35.27 -7.42
C MET A 154 -21.71 -36.46 -7.32
N GLY A 155 -21.98 -37.17 -8.42
CA GLY A 155 -22.99 -38.24 -8.47
C GLY A 155 -24.45 -37.77 -8.47
N LEU A 156 -24.70 -36.46 -8.59
CA LEU A 156 -26.02 -35.84 -8.61
C LEU A 156 -26.57 -35.81 -10.04
N LEU A 157 -26.93 -37.00 -10.55
CA LEU A 157 -27.29 -37.20 -11.96
C LEU A 157 -28.54 -36.42 -12.41
N ASP A 158 -29.61 -36.38 -11.60
CA ASP A 158 -30.83 -35.64 -11.97
C ASP A 158 -30.59 -34.13 -12.05
N ASP A 159 -29.79 -33.57 -11.12
CA ASP A 159 -29.32 -32.19 -11.21
C ASP A 159 -28.47 -31.97 -12.47
N SER A 160 -27.59 -32.92 -12.81
CA SER A 160 -26.72 -32.84 -13.99
C SER A 160 -27.55 -32.77 -15.28
N TYR A 161 -28.52 -33.67 -15.44
CA TYR A 161 -29.44 -33.68 -16.58
C TYR A 161 -30.27 -32.39 -16.65
N LEU A 162 -30.75 -31.87 -15.51
CA LEU A 162 -31.46 -30.58 -15.44
C LEU A 162 -30.59 -29.40 -15.92
N TYR A 163 -29.30 -29.38 -15.57
CA TYR A 163 -28.39 -28.30 -15.97
C TYR A 163 -27.97 -28.39 -17.44
N TYR A 164 -27.74 -29.59 -17.99
CA TYR A 164 -27.59 -29.76 -19.45
C TYR A 164 -28.87 -29.36 -20.21
N GLN A 165 -30.06 -29.69 -19.68
CA GLN A 165 -31.32 -29.30 -20.32
C GLN A 165 -31.50 -27.78 -20.35
N LYS A 166 -31.09 -27.04 -19.30
CA LYS A 166 -31.06 -25.56 -19.33
C LYS A 166 -30.15 -25.01 -20.43
N ALA A 167 -28.96 -25.59 -20.62
CA ALA A 167 -28.04 -25.19 -21.68
C ALA A 167 -28.63 -25.44 -23.08
N ILE A 168 -29.28 -26.59 -23.27
CA ILE A 168 -30.03 -26.95 -24.48
C ILE A 168 -31.20 -25.98 -24.73
N ASP A 169 -31.97 -25.65 -23.69
CA ASP A 169 -33.17 -24.83 -23.79
C ASP A 169 -32.90 -23.37 -24.15
N LEU A 170 -31.73 -22.82 -23.78
CA LEU A 170 -31.26 -21.52 -24.24
C LEU A 170 -30.94 -21.50 -25.75
N LEU A 171 -30.27 -22.54 -26.27
CA LEU A 171 -29.71 -22.52 -27.63
C LEU A 171 -30.62 -23.14 -28.69
N LYS A 172 -31.62 -23.96 -28.33
CA LYS A 172 -32.52 -24.64 -29.29
C LYS A 172 -33.25 -23.70 -30.25
N GLY A 173 -33.54 -22.47 -29.81
CA GLY A 173 -34.19 -21.43 -30.62
C GLY A 173 -33.23 -20.62 -31.52
N SER A 174 -31.92 -20.83 -31.43
CA SER A 174 -30.93 -20.01 -32.14
C SER A 174 -30.95 -20.23 -33.66
N ASN A 175 -30.45 -19.24 -34.39
CA ASN A 175 -30.11 -19.29 -35.82
C ASN A 175 -28.60 -19.08 -36.07
N ASN A 176 -27.78 -18.90 -35.03
CA ASN A 176 -26.33 -18.72 -35.14
C ASN A 176 -25.65 -20.10 -35.30
N PRO A 177 -24.90 -20.36 -36.38
CA PRO A 177 -24.22 -21.65 -36.56
C PRO A 177 -23.24 -22.02 -35.44
N ARG A 178 -22.66 -21.04 -34.72
CA ARG A 178 -21.79 -21.31 -33.57
C ARG A 178 -22.58 -21.83 -32.36
N GLU A 179 -23.69 -21.19 -32.03
CA GLU A 179 -24.59 -21.62 -30.94
C GLU A 179 -25.23 -22.97 -31.26
N LEU A 180 -25.61 -23.22 -32.51
CA LEU A 180 -26.13 -24.52 -32.95
C LEU A 180 -25.04 -25.61 -32.96
N SER A 181 -23.77 -25.26 -33.18
CA SER A 181 -22.62 -26.16 -32.99
C SER A 181 -22.41 -26.52 -31.51
N MET A 182 -22.55 -25.55 -30.60
CA MET A 182 -22.53 -25.77 -29.14
C MET A 182 -23.71 -26.63 -28.68
N LEU A 183 -24.90 -26.41 -29.23
CA LEU A 183 -26.09 -27.23 -28.97
C LEU A 183 -25.89 -28.69 -29.43
N SER A 184 -25.24 -28.93 -30.58
CA SER A 184 -24.86 -30.28 -31.03
C SER A 184 -23.90 -30.94 -30.03
N TYR A 185 -22.94 -30.19 -29.51
CA TYR A 185 -22.03 -30.67 -28.46
C TYR A 185 -22.79 -31.03 -27.18
N PHE A 186 -23.69 -30.17 -26.68
CA PHE A 186 -24.49 -30.46 -25.47
C PHE A 186 -25.40 -31.69 -25.63
N TYR A 187 -26.02 -31.88 -26.80
CA TYR A 187 -26.74 -33.13 -27.10
C TYR A 187 -25.81 -34.35 -27.11
N GLY A 188 -24.58 -34.23 -27.61
CA GLY A 188 -23.57 -35.30 -27.56
C GLY A 188 -23.16 -35.66 -26.12
N THR A 189 -22.96 -34.66 -25.27
CA THR A 189 -22.64 -34.84 -23.84
C THR A 189 -23.80 -35.49 -23.10
N LEU A 190 -25.04 -35.02 -23.31
CA LEU A 190 -26.24 -35.59 -22.69
C LEU A 190 -26.53 -37.02 -23.17
N MET A 191 -26.38 -37.29 -24.47
CA MET A 191 -26.47 -38.64 -25.04
C MET A 191 -25.49 -39.60 -24.37
N THR A 192 -24.22 -39.19 -24.23
CA THR A 192 -23.19 -40.01 -23.58
C THR A 192 -23.53 -40.24 -22.10
N ALA A 193 -23.92 -39.20 -21.36
CA ALA A 193 -24.31 -39.30 -19.96
C ALA A 193 -25.58 -40.15 -19.72
N TYR A 194 -26.45 -40.31 -20.72
CA TYR A 194 -27.54 -41.28 -20.70
C TYR A 194 -27.06 -42.71 -21.02
N MET A 195 -26.14 -42.90 -21.97
CA MET A 195 -25.56 -44.22 -22.28
C MET A 195 -24.81 -44.81 -21.09
N ASP A 196 -23.97 -44.00 -20.42
CA ASP A 196 -23.16 -44.41 -19.27
C ASP A 196 -24.03 -44.86 -18.07
N ASN A 197 -25.24 -44.32 -17.97
CA ASN A 197 -26.22 -44.65 -16.92
C ASN A 197 -27.32 -45.61 -17.42
N HIS A 198 -27.08 -46.30 -18.54
CA HIS A 198 -27.99 -47.28 -19.15
C HIS A 198 -29.38 -46.77 -19.55
N LEU A 199 -29.58 -45.45 -19.64
CA LEU A 199 -30.80 -44.79 -20.12
C LEU A 199 -30.85 -44.76 -21.66
N LEU A 200 -30.71 -45.93 -22.28
CA LEU A 200 -30.41 -46.09 -23.71
C LEU A 200 -31.52 -45.55 -24.63
N GLU A 201 -32.78 -45.64 -24.23
CA GLU A 201 -33.92 -45.07 -24.98
C GLU A 201 -33.80 -43.54 -25.09
N LYS A 202 -33.52 -42.84 -23.99
CA LYS A 202 -33.27 -41.39 -23.97
C LYS A 202 -32.00 -41.02 -24.75
N ALA A 203 -30.95 -41.84 -24.72
CA ALA A 203 -29.75 -41.62 -25.50
C ALA A 203 -30.03 -41.67 -27.01
N ILE A 204 -30.85 -42.63 -27.45
CA ILE A 204 -31.26 -42.78 -28.85
C ILE A 204 -32.17 -41.61 -29.28
N GLU A 205 -33.12 -41.20 -28.43
CA GLU A 205 -33.98 -40.02 -28.65
C GLU A 205 -33.16 -38.74 -28.86
N ILE A 206 -32.23 -38.43 -27.95
CA ILE A 206 -31.32 -37.28 -28.08
C ILE A 206 -30.41 -37.42 -29.31
N GLY A 207 -30.00 -38.63 -29.67
CA GLY A 207 -29.23 -38.91 -30.88
C GLY A 207 -29.99 -38.58 -32.17
N GLU A 208 -31.28 -38.93 -32.27
CA GLU A 208 -32.13 -38.54 -33.41
C GLU A 208 -32.38 -37.03 -33.47
N ILE A 209 -32.64 -36.38 -32.32
CA ILE A 209 -32.76 -34.90 -32.24
C ILE A 209 -31.46 -34.22 -32.70
N ARG A 210 -30.30 -34.75 -32.30
CA ARG A 210 -28.99 -34.27 -32.76
C ARG A 210 -28.78 -34.52 -34.25
N ARG A 211 -29.30 -35.61 -34.83
CA ARG A 211 -29.24 -35.87 -36.28
C ARG A 211 -29.92 -34.76 -37.07
N GLU A 212 -31.10 -34.33 -36.63
CA GLU A 212 -31.85 -33.25 -37.28
C GLU A 212 -31.15 -31.89 -37.12
N LEU A 213 -30.52 -31.63 -35.97
CA LEU A 213 -29.70 -30.44 -35.78
C LEU A 213 -28.46 -30.42 -36.70
N ILE A 214 -27.76 -31.54 -36.88
CA ILE A 214 -26.61 -31.62 -37.80
C ILE A 214 -27.08 -31.45 -39.25
N ALA A 215 -28.26 -31.99 -39.61
CA ALA A 215 -28.86 -31.75 -40.92
C ALA A 215 -29.22 -30.28 -41.16
N ARG A 216 -29.72 -29.57 -40.13
CA ARG A 216 -29.94 -28.12 -40.16
C ARG A 216 -28.63 -27.35 -40.33
N LEU A 217 -27.59 -27.69 -39.57
CA LEU A 217 -26.26 -27.09 -39.68
C LEU A 217 -25.62 -27.31 -41.07
N ALA A 218 -25.81 -28.48 -41.67
CA ALA A 218 -25.32 -28.80 -43.01
C ALA A 218 -25.96 -27.95 -44.13
N GLY A 219 -27.13 -27.36 -43.88
CA GLY A 219 -27.81 -26.43 -44.78
C GLY A 219 -27.52 -24.95 -44.50
N MET A 220 -26.60 -24.62 -43.59
CA MET A 220 -26.25 -23.25 -43.22
C MET A 220 -24.91 -22.82 -43.82
N GLU A 221 -24.78 -21.54 -44.14
CA GLU A 221 -23.49 -20.93 -44.50
C GLU A 221 -22.60 -20.77 -43.25
N GLY A 222 -21.32 -21.13 -43.36
CA GLY A 222 -20.31 -20.97 -42.30
C GLY A 222 -19.66 -22.26 -41.80
N PRO A 223 -20.40 -23.31 -41.40
CA PRO A 223 -19.83 -24.60 -41.01
C PRO A 223 -19.09 -25.29 -42.17
N PRO A 224 -17.81 -25.68 -42.02
CA PRO A 224 -17.11 -26.45 -43.06
C PRO A 224 -17.69 -27.85 -43.24
N GLU A 225 -17.71 -28.36 -44.48
CA GLU A 225 -18.19 -29.73 -44.77
C GLU A 225 -17.45 -30.80 -43.93
N SER A 226 -16.14 -30.63 -43.72
CA SER A 226 -15.30 -31.51 -42.88
C SER A 226 -15.65 -31.45 -41.39
N TYR A 227 -16.24 -30.35 -40.90
CA TYR A 227 -16.81 -30.29 -39.55
C TYR A 227 -18.15 -31.02 -39.49
N ILE A 228 -19.00 -30.88 -40.51
CA ILE A 228 -20.30 -31.57 -40.60
C ILE A 228 -20.12 -33.09 -40.72
N ASP A 229 -19.22 -33.56 -41.58
CA ASP A 229 -18.85 -34.99 -41.70
C ASP A 229 -18.38 -35.56 -40.36
N ARG A 230 -17.51 -34.84 -39.63
CA ARG A 230 -17.05 -35.19 -38.28
C ARG A 230 -18.20 -35.22 -37.25
N GLN A 231 -19.14 -34.27 -37.30
CA GLN A 231 -20.32 -34.29 -36.43
C GLN A 231 -21.21 -35.52 -36.70
N TYR A 232 -21.42 -35.88 -37.97
CA TYR A 232 -22.12 -37.10 -38.35
C TYR A 232 -21.37 -38.36 -37.93
N GLY A 233 -20.05 -38.41 -38.12
CA GLY A 233 -19.20 -39.53 -37.70
C GLY A 233 -19.35 -39.83 -36.20
N TYR A 234 -19.17 -38.81 -35.36
CA TYR A 234 -19.38 -38.91 -33.91
C TYR A 234 -20.81 -39.25 -33.50
N LEU A 235 -21.83 -38.84 -34.26
CA LEU A 235 -23.19 -39.24 -33.98
C LEU A 235 -23.41 -40.72 -34.34
N TYR A 236 -22.97 -41.15 -35.52
CA TYR A 236 -23.22 -42.49 -36.04
C TYR A 236 -22.45 -43.57 -35.29
N SER A 237 -21.24 -43.30 -34.78
CA SER A 237 -20.51 -44.19 -33.88
C SER A 237 -21.24 -44.39 -32.55
N LYS A 238 -21.66 -43.30 -31.89
CA LYS A 238 -22.40 -43.35 -30.62
C LYS A 238 -23.79 -43.96 -30.78
N MET A 239 -24.50 -43.68 -31.88
CA MET A 239 -25.78 -44.34 -32.21
C MET A 239 -25.59 -45.84 -32.42
N ALA A 240 -24.60 -46.27 -33.20
CA ALA A 240 -24.28 -47.68 -33.38
C ALA A 240 -24.00 -48.38 -32.04
N TYR A 241 -23.23 -47.71 -31.15
CA TYR A 241 -22.93 -48.22 -29.83
C TYR A 241 -24.17 -48.26 -28.90
N ALA A 242 -25.03 -47.24 -28.93
CA ALA A 242 -26.28 -47.21 -28.16
C ALA A 242 -27.25 -48.34 -28.56
N TYR A 243 -27.46 -48.55 -29.87
CA TYR A 243 -28.34 -49.61 -30.36
C TYR A 243 -27.81 -51.03 -30.06
N ILE A 244 -26.49 -51.28 -30.14
CA ILE A 244 -25.95 -52.61 -29.77
C ILE A 244 -25.98 -52.86 -28.26
N LEU A 245 -25.90 -51.81 -27.43
CA LEU A 245 -26.17 -51.91 -25.99
C LEU A 245 -27.66 -52.20 -25.71
N ALA A 246 -28.57 -51.61 -26.48
CA ALA A 246 -30.02 -51.84 -26.38
C ALA A 246 -30.48 -53.18 -26.98
N GLY A 247 -29.60 -53.87 -27.71
CA GLY A 247 -29.86 -55.18 -28.32
C GLY A 247 -30.40 -55.14 -29.76
N ASP A 248 -30.74 -53.96 -30.31
CA ASP A 248 -31.12 -53.82 -31.72
C ASP A 248 -29.87 -53.84 -32.61
N LYS A 249 -29.42 -55.05 -32.91
CA LYS A 249 -28.29 -55.31 -33.82
C LYS A 249 -28.49 -54.71 -35.22
N LYS A 250 -29.74 -54.59 -35.70
CA LYS A 250 -30.04 -54.14 -37.07
C LYS A 250 -29.87 -52.64 -37.21
N SER A 251 -30.42 -51.87 -36.26
CA SER A 251 -30.20 -50.42 -36.22
C SER A 251 -28.74 -50.08 -35.89
N ALA A 252 -28.10 -50.88 -35.01
CA ALA A 252 -26.69 -50.73 -34.70
C ALA A 252 -25.77 -50.92 -35.92
N GLU A 253 -25.96 -52.00 -36.67
CA GLU A 253 -25.21 -52.27 -37.91
C GLU A 253 -25.49 -51.20 -38.98
N SER A 254 -26.75 -50.77 -39.14
CA SER A 254 -27.11 -49.71 -40.09
C SER A 254 -26.43 -48.38 -39.76
N TYR A 255 -26.35 -47.99 -38.48
CA TYR A 255 -25.63 -46.81 -38.05
C TYR A 255 -24.10 -46.97 -38.16
N PHE A 256 -23.55 -48.16 -37.90
CA PHE A 256 -22.12 -48.41 -38.09
C PHE A 256 -21.70 -48.35 -39.56
N LEU A 257 -22.54 -48.82 -40.48
CA LEU A 257 -22.31 -48.70 -41.93
C LEU A 257 -22.37 -47.22 -42.40
N ARG A 258 -23.24 -46.39 -41.82
CA ARG A 258 -23.24 -44.93 -42.06
C ARG A 258 -22.00 -44.25 -41.51
N PHE A 259 -21.54 -44.66 -40.33
CA PHE A 259 -20.28 -44.17 -39.75
C PHE A 259 -19.09 -44.45 -40.70
N LEU A 260 -18.96 -45.68 -41.20
CA LEU A 260 -17.90 -46.09 -42.14
C LEU A 260 -17.96 -45.37 -43.52
N GLN A 261 -19.02 -44.64 -43.82
CA GLN A 261 -19.14 -43.81 -45.03
C GLN A 261 -18.64 -42.38 -44.82
N THR A 262 -18.35 -41.96 -43.58
CA THR A 262 -17.79 -40.63 -43.28
C THR A 262 -16.29 -40.56 -43.57
N SER A 263 -15.82 -39.38 -43.95
CA SER A 263 -14.38 -39.11 -44.09
C SER A 263 -13.67 -39.21 -42.73
N PHE A 264 -14.35 -38.79 -41.66
CA PHE A 264 -13.89 -38.90 -40.28
C PHE A 264 -13.50 -40.33 -39.89
N ALA A 265 -14.30 -41.35 -40.25
CA ALA A 265 -14.01 -42.76 -39.94
C ALA A 265 -12.69 -43.27 -40.56
N MET A 266 -12.15 -42.61 -41.58
CA MET A 266 -10.87 -42.94 -42.20
C MET A 266 -9.67 -42.33 -41.47
N THR A 267 -9.87 -41.32 -40.61
CA THR A 267 -8.83 -40.72 -39.75
C THR A 267 -8.49 -41.64 -38.57
N ASP A 268 -7.30 -41.51 -37.99
CA ASP A 268 -6.89 -42.37 -36.85
C ASP A 268 -7.79 -42.14 -35.61
N GLU A 269 -8.19 -40.90 -35.38
CA GLU A 269 -9.19 -40.49 -34.38
C GLU A 269 -10.54 -41.22 -34.61
N GLY A 270 -11.07 -41.18 -35.84
CA GLY A 270 -12.30 -41.88 -36.19
C GLY A 270 -12.18 -43.40 -36.06
N ARG A 271 -11.05 -44.00 -36.45
CA ARG A 271 -10.80 -45.44 -36.24
C ARG A 271 -10.89 -45.82 -34.77
N THR A 272 -10.32 -45.01 -33.86
CA THR A 272 -10.44 -45.28 -32.41
C THR A 272 -11.86 -45.06 -31.88
N GLU A 273 -12.60 -44.06 -32.37
CA GLU A 273 -14.01 -43.82 -32.02
C GLU A 273 -14.94 -44.99 -32.42
N ALA A 274 -14.52 -45.89 -33.33
CA ALA A 274 -15.22 -47.13 -33.65
C ALA A 274 -15.05 -48.25 -32.60
N ASN A 275 -14.02 -48.19 -31.75
CA ASN A 275 -13.59 -49.31 -30.91
C ASN A 275 -14.64 -49.77 -29.88
N PRO A 276 -15.41 -48.90 -29.18
CA PRO A 276 -16.44 -49.35 -28.23
C PRO A 276 -17.51 -50.25 -28.88
N TYR A 277 -17.91 -49.94 -30.12
CA TYR A 277 -18.80 -50.80 -30.89
C TYR A 277 -18.11 -52.11 -31.29
N LEU A 278 -16.88 -52.04 -31.82
CA LEU A 278 -16.14 -53.21 -32.29
C LEU A 278 -15.85 -54.22 -31.17
N LEU A 279 -15.43 -53.75 -29.98
CA LEU A 279 -15.31 -54.57 -28.77
C LEU A 279 -16.65 -55.24 -28.41
N LYS A 280 -17.75 -54.47 -28.41
CA LYS A 280 -19.08 -54.97 -28.03
C LYS A 280 -19.64 -56.02 -28.99
N VAL A 281 -19.29 -55.98 -30.28
CA VAL A 281 -19.62 -57.03 -31.26
C VAL A 281 -18.55 -58.13 -31.39
N GLY A 282 -17.47 -58.08 -30.60
CA GLY A 282 -16.41 -59.09 -30.59
C GLY A 282 -15.39 -59.00 -31.73
N ARG A 283 -15.35 -57.90 -32.49
CA ARG A 283 -14.39 -57.63 -33.58
C ARG A 283 -13.03 -57.15 -33.04
N ASN A 284 -12.48 -57.93 -32.12
CA ASN A 284 -11.29 -57.57 -31.32
C ASN A 284 -10.01 -57.42 -32.15
N SER A 285 -9.88 -58.13 -33.27
CA SER A 285 -8.80 -57.96 -34.25
C SER A 285 -8.72 -56.54 -34.80
N ASP A 286 -9.88 -55.90 -34.97
CA ASP A 286 -10.02 -54.66 -35.72
C ASP A 286 -9.69 -53.47 -34.81
N VAL A 287 -10.05 -53.58 -33.52
CA VAL A 287 -9.62 -52.66 -32.44
C VAL A 287 -8.09 -52.59 -32.36
N LEU A 288 -7.42 -53.75 -32.34
CA LEU A 288 -5.95 -53.82 -32.34
C LEU A 288 -5.34 -53.26 -33.63
N SER A 289 -6.04 -53.34 -34.77
CA SER A 289 -5.60 -52.76 -36.03
C SER A 289 -5.79 -51.24 -36.07
N ASN A 290 -6.90 -50.72 -35.52
CA ASN A 290 -7.19 -49.29 -35.40
C ASN A 290 -6.15 -48.60 -34.51
N ASN A 291 -5.88 -49.19 -33.35
CA ASN A 291 -4.98 -48.63 -32.34
C ASN A 291 -3.50 -48.68 -32.73
N LYS A 292 -3.12 -49.51 -33.71
CA LYS A 292 -1.72 -49.75 -34.06
C LYS A 292 -0.95 -48.50 -34.49
N GLU A 293 -1.54 -47.65 -35.34
CA GLU A 293 -0.82 -46.47 -35.84
C GLU A 293 -0.82 -45.32 -34.81
N LEU A 294 -1.89 -45.17 -34.02
CA LEU A 294 -1.91 -44.21 -32.91
C LEU A 294 -0.92 -44.61 -31.80
N GLU A 295 -0.82 -45.91 -31.46
CA GLU A 295 0.20 -46.42 -30.52
C GLU A 295 1.61 -46.13 -31.04
N ARG A 296 1.84 -46.28 -32.36
CA ARG A 296 3.11 -46.00 -33.01
C ARG A 296 3.47 -44.52 -32.94
N THR A 297 2.56 -43.62 -33.30
CA THR A 297 2.80 -42.16 -33.29
C THR A 297 3.13 -41.67 -31.88
N LEU A 298 2.28 -42.00 -30.89
CA LEU A 298 2.49 -41.60 -29.50
C LEU A 298 3.81 -42.14 -28.90
N VAL A 299 4.26 -43.33 -29.32
CA VAL A 299 5.57 -43.89 -28.92
C VAL A 299 6.75 -43.23 -29.65
N VAL A 300 6.60 -42.83 -30.92
CA VAL A 300 7.65 -42.15 -31.70
C VAL A 300 7.86 -40.71 -31.22
N ASP A 301 6.78 -39.98 -30.94
CA ASP A 301 6.83 -38.60 -30.44
C ASP A 301 7.21 -38.53 -28.95
N GLY A 302 7.22 -39.68 -28.26
CA GLY A 302 7.53 -39.82 -26.83
C GLY A 302 6.35 -39.49 -25.90
N ASP A 303 5.25 -38.97 -26.44
CA ASP A 303 4.03 -38.63 -25.69
C ASP A 303 3.23 -39.88 -25.30
N THR A 304 3.78 -40.60 -24.32
CA THR A 304 3.24 -41.85 -23.75
C THR A 304 2.71 -41.68 -22.32
N LEU A 305 2.76 -40.45 -21.78
CA LEU A 305 2.34 -40.10 -20.42
C LEU A 305 1.07 -39.23 -20.44
N ASN A 306 0.07 -39.64 -21.23
CA ASN A 306 -1.22 -38.98 -21.37
C ASN A 306 -2.39 -39.98 -21.24
N GLU A 307 -3.60 -39.45 -21.11
CA GLU A 307 -4.82 -40.25 -20.95
C GLU A 307 -5.23 -40.99 -22.24
N GLN A 308 -4.97 -40.42 -23.42
CA GLN A 308 -5.30 -41.04 -24.71
C GLN A 308 -4.56 -42.38 -24.90
N PHE A 309 -3.27 -42.41 -24.57
CA PHE A 309 -2.46 -43.64 -24.58
C PHE A 309 -2.96 -44.64 -23.52
N LEU A 310 -3.41 -44.16 -22.36
CA LEU A 310 -3.99 -45.01 -21.31
C LEU A 310 -5.34 -45.62 -21.73
N ILE A 311 -6.16 -44.90 -22.49
CA ILE A 311 -7.41 -45.42 -23.10
C ILE A 311 -7.08 -46.49 -24.15
N LEU A 312 -6.19 -46.18 -25.09
CA LEU A 312 -5.73 -47.10 -26.13
C LEU A 312 -5.24 -48.44 -25.54
N LEU A 313 -4.45 -48.39 -24.45
CA LEU A 313 -3.96 -49.61 -23.81
C LEU A 313 -5.06 -50.40 -23.09
N LYS A 314 -6.08 -49.74 -22.51
CA LYS A 314 -7.27 -50.42 -21.95
C LYS A 314 -8.02 -51.17 -23.06
N GLU A 315 -8.27 -50.52 -24.20
CA GLU A 315 -8.91 -51.15 -25.36
C GLU A 315 -8.10 -52.31 -25.91
N ASN A 316 -6.77 -52.17 -26.04
CA ASN A 316 -5.90 -53.26 -26.49
C ASN A 316 -5.93 -54.44 -25.51
N ARG A 317 -5.93 -54.20 -24.19
CA ARG A 317 -6.13 -55.23 -23.15
C ARG A 317 -7.47 -55.94 -23.34
N ASP A 318 -8.55 -55.20 -23.51
CA ASP A 318 -9.91 -55.73 -23.58
C ASP A 318 -10.13 -56.53 -24.87
N ALA A 319 -9.56 -56.08 -25.99
CA ALA A 319 -9.47 -56.84 -27.23
C ALA A 319 -8.69 -58.16 -27.05
N TYR A 320 -7.52 -58.12 -26.38
CA TYR A 320 -6.78 -59.35 -26.08
C TYR A 320 -7.56 -60.32 -25.17
N GLN A 321 -8.32 -59.82 -24.19
CA GLN A 321 -9.21 -60.65 -23.37
C GLN A 321 -10.34 -61.27 -24.21
N GLY A 322 -10.98 -60.48 -25.08
CA GLY A 322 -12.01 -60.95 -26.01
C GLY A 322 -11.50 -61.98 -27.04
N MET A 323 -10.20 -62.03 -27.31
CA MET A 323 -9.53 -63.06 -28.11
C MET A 323 -9.01 -64.26 -27.28
N GLY A 324 -9.23 -64.28 -25.96
CA GLY A 324 -8.68 -65.29 -25.05
C GLY A 324 -7.15 -65.22 -24.85
N ASN A 325 -6.48 -64.16 -25.33
CA ASN A 325 -5.05 -63.97 -25.20
C ASN A 325 -4.70 -63.31 -23.85
N TYR A 326 -5.00 -64.02 -22.77
CA TYR A 326 -4.82 -63.53 -21.40
C TYR A 326 -3.37 -63.14 -21.06
N ARG A 327 -2.38 -63.71 -21.74
CA ARG A 327 -0.97 -63.32 -21.59
C ARG A 327 -0.74 -61.88 -22.08
N MET A 328 -1.13 -61.58 -23.33
CA MET A 328 -1.00 -60.21 -23.87
C MET A 328 -1.87 -59.22 -23.10
N ALA A 329 -3.07 -59.62 -22.65
CA ALA A 329 -3.89 -58.78 -21.78
C ALA A 329 -3.19 -58.45 -20.44
N PHE A 330 -2.54 -59.43 -19.80
CA PHE A 330 -1.82 -59.24 -18.55
C PHE A 330 -0.56 -58.38 -18.72
N ASP A 331 0.22 -58.60 -19.77
CA ASP A 331 1.42 -57.80 -20.05
C ASP A 331 1.05 -56.35 -20.46
N THR A 332 -0.06 -56.14 -21.19
CA THR A 332 -0.63 -54.80 -21.41
C THR A 332 -1.16 -54.18 -20.11
N GLN A 333 -1.79 -54.95 -19.21
CA GLN A 333 -2.24 -54.42 -17.92
C GLN A 333 -1.08 -53.95 -17.02
N LYS A 334 0.11 -54.58 -17.12
CA LYS A 334 1.33 -54.04 -16.47
C LYS A 334 1.75 -52.70 -17.08
N ARG A 335 1.70 -52.55 -18.41
CA ARG A 335 1.96 -51.25 -19.09
C ARG A 335 1.00 -50.18 -18.58
N ILE A 336 -0.30 -50.48 -18.52
CA ILE A 336 -1.35 -49.58 -17.98
C ILE A 336 -0.99 -49.11 -16.57
N SER A 337 -0.64 -50.02 -15.66
CA SER A 337 -0.25 -49.67 -14.28
C SER A 337 0.99 -48.78 -14.23
N ASN A 338 2.10 -49.18 -14.88
CA ASN A 338 3.34 -48.41 -14.88
C ASN A 338 3.16 -46.99 -15.46
N ILE A 339 2.31 -46.84 -16.49
CA ILE A 339 2.00 -45.55 -17.12
C ILE A 339 1.09 -44.72 -16.22
N ALA A 340 0.07 -45.31 -15.60
CA ALA A 340 -0.80 -44.60 -14.64
C ALA A 340 0.00 -44.07 -13.43
N ASP A 341 0.91 -44.87 -12.87
CA ASP A 341 1.81 -44.45 -11.78
C ASP A 341 2.74 -43.31 -12.24
N SER A 342 3.27 -43.40 -13.46
CA SER A 342 4.14 -42.37 -14.05
C SER A 342 3.39 -41.05 -14.33
N ILE A 343 2.15 -41.12 -14.81
CA ILE A 343 1.26 -39.97 -15.00
C ILE A 343 0.95 -39.31 -13.66
N TYR A 344 0.61 -40.11 -12.63
CA TYR A 344 0.34 -39.61 -11.29
C TYR A 344 1.55 -38.88 -10.66
N VAL A 345 2.75 -39.47 -10.77
CA VAL A 345 4.00 -38.83 -10.31
C VAL A 345 4.31 -37.57 -11.11
N SER A 346 4.11 -37.59 -12.43
CA SER A 346 4.29 -36.41 -13.29
C SER A 346 3.35 -35.26 -12.90
N ALA A 347 2.05 -35.53 -12.77
CA ALA A 347 1.04 -34.55 -12.36
C ALA A 347 1.35 -33.94 -10.98
N LYS A 348 1.76 -34.76 -10.01
CA LYS A 348 2.19 -34.31 -8.68
C LYS A 348 3.43 -33.41 -8.73
N ASN A 349 4.39 -33.70 -9.61
CA ASN A 349 5.56 -32.85 -9.81
C ASN A 349 5.19 -31.52 -10.49
N CYS A 350 4.26 -31.53 -11.45
CA CYS A 350 3.70 -30.31 -12.05
C CYS A 350 3.00 -29.44 -11.01
N GLU A 351 2.15 -30.02 -10.15
CA GLU A 351 1.50 -29.28 -9.06
C GLU A 351 2.52 -28.67 -8.08
N ALA A 352 3.59 -29.40 -7.73
CA ALA A 352 4.65 -28.89 -6.86
C ALA A 352 5.41 -27.71 -7.51
N LEU A 353 5.63 -27.74 -8.83
CA LEU A 353 6.21 -26.63 -9.59
C LEU A 353 5.27 -25.43 -9.65
N GLU A 354 3.97 -25.63 -9.94
CA GLU A 354 2.97 -24.56 -9.91
C GLU A 354 2.91 -23.88 -8.54
N MET A 355 2.92 -24.66 -7.45
CA MET A 355 2.97 -24.12 -6.09
C MET A 355 4.22 -23.28 -5.87
N ALA A 356 5.40 -23.77 -6.25
CA ALA A 356 6.65 -23.02 -6.13
C ALA A 356 6.60 -21.68 -6.89
N THR A 357 6.10 -21.67 -8.13
CA THR A 357 5.89 -20.44 -8.91
C THR A 357 4.86 -19.50 -8.27
N ILE A 358 3.76 -20.02 -7.71
CA ILE A 358 2.77 -19.21 -7.00
C ILE A 358 3.40 -18.57 -5.75
N TYR A 359 4.15 -19.32 -4.94
CA TYR A 359 4.85 -18.78 -3.76
C TYR A 359 5.87 -17.71 -4.13
N GLU A 360 6.75 -17.97 -5.11
CA GLU A 360 7.76 -17.01 -5.58
C GLU A 360 7.12 -15.73 -6.12
N THR A 361 6.02 -15.86 -6.89
CA THR A 361 5.29 -14.69 -7.41
C THR A 361 4.64 -13.91 -6.28
N ASN A 362 3.99 -14.59 -5.32
CA ASN A 362 3.35 -13.93 -4.18
C ASN A 362 4.39 -13.24 -3.26
N GLU A 363 5.60 -13.79 -3.12
CA GLU A 363 6.69 -13.14 -2.40
C GLU A 363 7.13 -11.86 -3.10
N LYS A 364 7.33 -11.90 -4.42
CA LYS A 364 7.61 -10.71 -5.25
C LYS A 364 6.49 -9.67 -5.16
N ASP A 365 5.23 -10.10 -5.23
CA ASP A 365 4.05 -9.24 -5.06
C ASP A 365 4.09 -8.51 -3.70
N MET A 366 4.40 -9.24 -2.60
CA MET A 366 4.54 -8.64 -1.25
C MET A 366 5.74 -7.68 -1.16
N GLN A 367 6.90 -8.02 -1.72
CA GLN A 367 8.07 -7.14 -1.77
C GLN A 367 7.77 -5.85 -2.55
N LEU A 368 7.03 -5.94 -3.66
CA LEU A 368 6.58 -4.76 -4.43
C LEU A 368 5.57 -3.90 -3.65
N GLN A 369 4.65 -4.52 -2.91
CA GLN A 369 3.74 -3.79 -2.01
C GLN A 369 4.50 -3.08 -0.89
N GLU A 370 5.51 -3.71 -0.28
CA GLU A 370 6.33 -3.09 0.77
C GLU A 370 7.16 -1.93 0.21
N GLN A 371 7.77 -2.09 -0.97
CA GLN A 371 8.46 -1.00 -1.67
C GLN A 371 7.49 0.15 -2.01
N GLY A 372 6.27 -0.17 -2.46
CA GLY A 372 5.21 0.81 -2.72
C GLY A 372 4.78 1.57 -1.46
N ALA A 373 4.63 0.89 -0.33
CA ALA A 373 4.34 1.50 0.97
C ALA A 373 5.48 2.40 1.43
N ASN A 374 6.73 1.93 1.36
CA ASN A 374 7.93 2.72 1.66
C ASN A 374 8.04 3.97 0.77
N LEU A 375 7.69 3.89 -0.51
CA LEU A 375 7.64 5.05 -1.42
C LEU A 375 6.52 6.03 -1.04
N ARG A 376 5.34 5.55 -0.62
CA ARG A 376 4.25 6.41 -0.09
C ARG A 376 4.69 7.14 1.19
N ILE A 377 5.32 6.44 2.13
CA ILE A 377 5.86 7.02 3.37
C ILE A 377 6.92 8.08 3.06
N ARG A 378 7.89 7.78 2.18
CA ARG A 378 8.91 8.75 1.74
C ARG A 378 8.30 10.00 1.12
N LYS A 379 7.25 9.87 0.29
CA LYS A 379 6.52 11.03 -0.27
C LYS A 379 5.87 11.89 0.81
N ILE A 380 5.17 11.28 1.77
CA ILE A 380 4.53 11.99 2.90
C ILE A 380 5.58 12.75 3.73
N VAL A 381 6.73 12.12 4.03
CA VAL A 381 7.85 12.72 4.77
C VAL A 381 8.51 13.88 4.02
N LEU A 382 8.67 13.78 2.69
CA LEU A 382 9.20 14.87 1.87
C LEU A 382 8.25 16.07 1.79
N VAL A 383 6.93 15.82 1.72
CA VAL A 383 5.90 16.86 1.76
C VAL A 383 5.87 17.55 3.13
N SER A 384 5.94 16.80 4.24
CA SER A 384 5.94 17.40 5.58
C SER A 384 7.21 18.21 5.85
N MET A 385 8.40 17.74 5.43
CA MET A 385 9.62 18.54 5.49
C MET A 385 9.51 19.84 4.67
N SER A 386 8.93 19.78 3.46
CA SER A 386 8.71 20.96 2.62
C SER A 386 7.84 22.01 3.31
N ILE A 387 6.79 21.58 4.01
CA ILE A 387 5.91 22.46 4.79
C ILE A 387 6.67 23.08 5.98
N VAL A 388 7.47 22.31 6.71
CA VAL A 388 8.29 22.82 7.83
C VAL A 388 9.31 23.86 7.35
N ILE A 389 9.98 23.61 6.22
CA ILE A 389 10.93 24.56 5.61
C ILE A 389 10.22 25.86 5.21
N LEU A 390 9.03 25.77 4.61
CA LEU A 390 8.23 26.96 4.26
C LEU A 390 7.84 27.78 5.50
N LEU A 391 7.45 27.13 6.59
CA LEU A 391 7.13 27.78 7.87
C LEU A 391 8.35 28.45 8.50
N LEU A 392 9.53 27.83 8.43
CA LEU A 392 10.80 28.42 8.88
C LEU A 392 11.18 29.66 8.05
N ILE A 393 11.01 29.62 6.72
CA ILE A 393 11.24 30.77 5.84
C ILE A 393 10.28 31.92 6.20
N LEU A 394 8.99 31.64 6.43
CA LEU A 394 8.00 32.64 6.87
C LEU A 394 8.36 33.25 8.24
N LEU A 395 8.83 32.44 9.19
CA LEU A 395 9.30 32.93 10.50
C LEU A 395 10.54 33.82 10.38
N LEU A 396 11.55 33.40 9.59
CA LEU A 396 12.76 34.18 9.35
C LEU A 396 12.45 35.50 8.62
N TRP A 397 11.55 35.49 7.64
CA TRP A 397 11.10 36.70 6.95
C TRP A 397 10.34 37.65 7.88
N ARG A 398 9.43 37.14 8.72
CA ARG A 398 8.76 37.93 9.76
C ARG A 398 9.74 38.52 10.77
N MET A 399 10.74 37.74 11.19
CA MET A 399 11.80 38.20 12.10
C MET A 399 12.66 39.30 11.45
N TYR A 400 13.03 39.16 10.18
CA TYR A 400 13.77 40.16 9.43
C TYR A 400 13.00 41.50 9.31
N ILE A 401 11.70 41.43 8.98
CA ILE A 401 10.82 42.60 8.97
C ILE A 401 10.76 43.25 10.36
N HIS A 402 10.53 42.45 11.41
CA HIS A 402 10.47 42.93 12.79
C HIS A 402 11.77 43.64 13.19
N THR A 403 12.94 43.02 12.95
CA THR A 403 14.24 43.60 13.26
C THR A 403 14.47 44.92 12.52
N ARG A 404 14.13 45.02 11.23
CA ARG A 404 14.22 46.30 10.48
C ARG A 404 13.28 47.37 11.05
N VAL A 405 12.04 47.03 11.38
CA VAL A 405 11.08 47.98 11.97
C VAL A 405 11.53 48.45 13.35
N VAL A 406 12.09 47.56 14.19
CA VAL A 406 12.64 47.91 15.50
C VAL A 406 13.86 48.81 15.36
N HIS A 407 14.81 48.51 14.47
CA HIS A 407 15.97 49.40 14.26
C HIS A 407 15.55 50.81 13.79
N GLY A 408 14.55 50.91 12.90
CA GLY A 408 13.98 52.20 12.50
C GLY A 408 13.34 52.97 13.66
N LYS A 409 12.58 52.29 14.53
CA LYS A 409 11.98 52.90 15.73
C LYS A 409 13.02 53.31 16.76
N ASN A 410 14.05 52.49 16.97
CA ASN A 410 15.14 52.78 17.91
C ASN A 410 15.94 54.01 17.50
N LEU A 411 16.16 54.24 16.19
CA LEU A 411 16.81 55.44 15.69
C LEU A 411 16.00 56.73 15.95
N VAL A 412 14.67 56.66 15.87
CA VAL A 412 13.79 57.78 16.22
C VAL A 412 13.79 58.01 17.73
N LEU A 413 13.69 56.94 18.53
CA LEU A 413 13.78 57.02 19.99
C LEU A 413 15.11 57.63 20.47
N ALA A 414 16.23 57.27 19.85
CA ALA A 414 17.54 57.85 20.17
C ALA A 414 17.55 59.38 19.96
N LYS A 415 17.08 59.86 18.80
CA LYS A 415 16.97 61.30 18.53
C LYS A 415 16.10 62.03 19.54
N ASN A 416 14.96 61.47 19.91
CA ASN A 416 14.07 62.06 20.91
C ASN A 416 14.71 62.08 22.32
N VAL A 417 15.61 61.14 22.63
CA VAL A 417 16.39 61.14 23.88
C VAL A 417 17.50 62.20 23.83
N ASP A 418 18.21 62.35 22.72
CA ASP A 418 19.22 63.41 22.53
C ASP A 418 18.59 64.81 22.65
N GLU A 419 17.41 65.01 22.05
CA GLU A 419 16.62 66.26 22.13
C GLU A 419 16.13 66.55 23.56
N LEU A 420 15.75 65.53 24.32
CA LEU A 420 15.43 65.65 25.74
C LEU A 420 16.66 65.98 26.60
N LEU A 421 17.84 65.44 26.28
CA LEU A 421 19.08 65.71 27.00
C LEU A 421 19.57 67.14 26.75
N ASP A 422 19.51 67.63 25.52
CA ASP A 422 19.81 69.03 25.16
C ASP A 422 18.83 70.01 25.86
N SER A 423 17.54 69.68 25.91
CA SER A 423 16.54 70.42 26.69
C SER A 423 16.87 70.46 28.19
N GLN A 424 17.27 69.32 28.79
CA GLN A 424 17.68 69.27 30.19
C GLN A 424 18.99 70.03 30.47
N GLN A 425 19.97 70.01 29.55
CA GLN A 425 21.19 70.80 29.67
C GLN A 425 20.90 72.30 29.65
N LYS A 426 20.03 72.77 28.73
CA LYS A 426 19.58 74.16 28.68
C LYS A 426 18.91 74.60 30.00
N LEU A 427 18.00 73.78 30.53
CA LEU A 427 17.37 74.02 31.84
C LEU A 427 18.38 74.05 33.01
N GLN A 428 19.44 73.23 32.99
CA GLN A 428 20.49 73.31 34.01
C GLN A 428 21.36 74.56 33.88
N ILE A 429 21.64 75.02 32.66
CA ILE A 429 22.38 76.26 32.41
C ILE A 429 21.58 77.48 32.88
N GLU A 430 20.27 77.55 32.58
CA GLU A 430 19.40 78.61 33.11
C GLU A 430 19.30 78.56 34.64
N ARG A 431 19.15 77.37 35.24
CA ARG A 431 19.14 77.23 36.71
C ARG A 431 20.42 77.76 37.36
N LYS A 432 21.60 77.44 36.81
CA LYS A 432 22.87 77.99 37.31
C LYS A 432 22.89 79.52 37.21
N ARG A 433 22.49 80.07 36.07
CA ARG A 433 22.46 81.52 35.83
C ARG A 433 21.49 82.26 36.75
N ASN A 434 20.34 81.66 37.06
CA ASN A 434 19.39 82.20 38.03
C ASN A 434 19.90 82.11 39.48
N ILE A 435 20.66 81.07 39.82
CA ILE A 435 21.34 80.96 41.12
C ILE A 435 22.45 82.02 41.25
N GLU A 436 23.24 82.25 40.20
CA GLU A 436 24.24 83.34 40.18
C GLU A 436 23.57 84.72 40.33
N LEU A 437 22.42 84.97 39.69
CA LEU A 437 21.64 86.20 39.90
C LEU A 437 21.13 86.34 41.35
N LEU A 438 20.64 85.25 41.96
CA LEU A 438 20.18 85.26 43.35
C LEU A 438 21.34 85.56 44.31
N GLN A 439 22.52 84.96 44.10
CA GLN A 439 23.71 85.26 44.92
C GLN A 439 24.21 86.70 44.77
N GLN A 440 23.99 87.35 43.61
CA GLN A 440 24.26 88.78 43.46
C GLN A 440 23.24 89.63 44.23
N LEU A 441 21.95 89.28 44.18
CA LEU A 441 20.89 89.97 44.93
C LEU A 441 21.01 89.79 46.46
N GLU A 442 21.54 88.65 46.92
CA GLU A 442 21.84 88.40 48.34
C GLU A 442 23.09 89.14 48.85
N GLN A 443 23.99 89.61 47.98
CA GLN A 443 25.19 90.36 48.38
C GLN A 443 24.96 91.87 48.55
N ASP A 444 23.97 92.46 47.87
CA ASP A 444 23.63 93.88 47.98
C ASP A 444 22.66 94.20 49.15
N ALA A 445 22.23 93.20 49.93
CA ALA A 445 21.08 93.34 50.83
C ALA A 445 21.15 92.60 52.19
N ASP A 446 22.12 92.95 53.06
CA ASP A 446 21.78 93.14 54.48
C ASP A 446 22.67 94.21 55.15
N SER A 447 22.04 95.29 55.60
CA SER A 447 22.54 96.06 56.74
C SER A 447 21.34 96.64 57.52
N SER A 448 21.35 96.42 58.84
CA SER A 448 20.37 96.90 59.84
C SER A 448 18.90 96.47 59.67
N GLY A 449 18.49 95.44 60.41
CA GLY A 449 18.12 95.68 61.81
C GLY A 449 16.63 95.85 62.18
N LYS A 450 15.98 94.69 62.45
CA LYS A 450 15.18 94.40 63.67
C LYS A 450 13.71 94.83 63.83
N ASP A 451 12.98 93.95 64.54
CA ASP A 451 11.71 94.09 65.29
C ASP A 451 10.41 94.39 64.49
N ALA A 452 9.23 93.78 64.73
CA ALA A 452 8.77 92.54 65.43
C ALA A 452 7.30 92.25 64.95
N ALA A 453 6.47 91.28 65.38
CA ALA A 453 6.45 90.22 66.42
C ALA A 453 5.38 89.13 66.06
N CYS A 454 5.21 88.10 66.92
CA CYS A 454 4.18 87.03 66.89
C CYS A 454 4.27 86.00 65.71
N ASP A 455 3.84 84.74 65.85
CA ASP A 455 3.18 84.03 66.96
C ASP A 455 3.66 82.55 67.12
N LEU A 456 3.06 81.76 68.01
CA LEU A 456 3.53 80.44 68.52
C LEU A 456 3.76 79.28 67.50
N CYS A 457 4.61 78.31 67.95
CA CYS A 457 4.90 76.96 67.42
C CYS A 457 5.87 76.88 66.22
N ASP A 458 6.74 75.87 66.05
CA ASP A 458 6.92 74.58 66.75
C ASP A 458 8.42 74.22 66.93
N ASP A 459 8.86 73.91 68.15
CA ASP A 459 10.26 73.67 68.52
C ASP A 459 10.71 72.19 68.33
N ARG A 460 9.79 71.29 67.97
CA ARG A 460 10.04 69.83 67.91
C ARG A 460 10.88 69.40 66.71
N VAL A 461 10.71 70.08 65.57
CA VAL A 461 11.30 69.70 64.28
C VAL A 461 12.84 69.77 64.32
N SER A 462 13.38 70.76 65.04
CA SER A 462 14.82 70.92 65.27
C SER A 462 15.44 69.71 65.98
N ASP A 463 14.81 69.31 67.08
CA ASP A 463 15.30 68.28 68.01
C ASP A 463 15.22 66.87 67.38
N ASN A 464 14.12 66.58 66.67
CA ASN A 464 13.95 65.30 65.98
C ASN A 464 14.94 65.15 64.80
N GLN A 465 15.17 66.20 64.02
CA GLN A 465 16.15 66.18 62.92
C GLN A 465 17.59 65.96 63.44
N ARG A 466 17.93 66.56 64.59
CA ARG A 466 19.22 66.34 65.27
C ARG A 466 19.40 64.88 65.73
N LEU A 467 18.40 64.33 66.44
CA LEU A 467 18.43 62.94 66.92
C LEU A 467 18.46 61.93 65.76
N PHE A 468 17.79 62.23 64.64
CA PHE A 468 17.90 61.41 63.43
C PHE A 468 19.32 61.44 62.84
N ASN A 469 19.97 62.62 62.77
CA ASN A 469 21.32 62.73 62.22
C ASN A 469 22.36 61.94 63.05
N GLU A 470 22.25 61.99 64.38
CA GLU A 470 23.08 61.21 65.31
C GLU A 470 22.88 59.70 65.12
N LEU A 471 21.62 59.25 65.07
CA LEU A 471 21.26 57.86 64.77
C LEU A 471 21.74 57.40 63.38
N ASN A 472 21.63 58.25 62.36
CA ASN A 472 22.04 57.99 60.99
C ASN A 472 23.56 57.84 60.87
N GLN A 473 24.35 58.63 61.61
CA GLN A 473 25.80 58.43 61.68
C GLN A 473 26.15 57.08 62.31
N LEU A 474 25.59 56.75 63.49
CA LEU A 474 25.82 55.45 64.15
C LEU A 474 25.45 54.26 63.23
N ILE A 475 24.31 54.33 62.53
CA ILE A 475 23.87 53.28 61.60
C ILE A 475 24.82 53.11 60.40
N LEU A 476 25.42 54.18 59.90
CA LEU A 476 26.31 54.16 58.73
C LEU A 476 27.75 53.78 59.09
N ASP A 477 28.30 54.36 60.16
CA ASP A 477 29.70 54.20 60.57
C ASP A 477 29.96 52.79 61.13
N GLU A 478 29.13 52.33 62.07
CA GLU A 478 29.19 50.95 62.58
C GLU A 478 28.51 49.94 61.64
N LYS A 479 27.92 50.41 60.53
CA LYS A 479 27.19 49.62 59.53
C LYS A 479 26.11 48.71 60.14
N LEU A 480 25.40 49.21 61.16
CA LEU A 480 24.41 48.45 61.94
C LEU A 480 23.33 47.80 61.06
N TYR A 481 23.02 48.40 59.91
CA TYR A 481 22.10 47.84 58.90
C TYR A 481 22.52 46.43 58.40
N LEU A 482 23.80 46.05 58.49
CA LEU A 482 24.27 44.70 58.14
C LEU A 482 23.87 43.63 59.16
N ASN A 483 23.58 44.00 60.41
CA ASN A 483 23.09 43.05 61.40
C ASN A 483 21.63 42.68 61.10
N SER A 484 21.37 41.37 60.93
CA SER A 484 20.03 40.84 60.64
C SER A 484 19.18 40.60 61.90
N THR A 485 19.77 40.62 63.10
CA THR A 485 19.05 40.48 64.39
C THR A 485 18.71 41.81 65.06
N LEU A 486 19.22 42.93 64.55
CA LEU A 486 19.01 44.28 65.09
C LEU A 486 17.52 44.64 65.15
N SER A 487 17.03 44.98 66.35
CA SER A 487 15.65 45.39 66.57
C SER A 487 15.50 46.91 66.64
N ARG A 488 14.25 47.39 66.53
CA ARG A 488 13.90 48.78 66.80
C ARG A 488 14.22 49.20 68.23
N ASP A 489 14.14 48.26 69.18
CA ASP A 489 14.29 48.57 70.59
C ASP A 489 15.77 48.83 70.96
N ASP A 490 16.70 48.16 70.27
CA ASP A 490 18.15 48.39 70.42
C ASP A 490 18.54 49.78 69.90
N LEU A 491 18.06 50.15 68.70
CA LEU A 491 18.28 51.48 68.12
C LEU A 491 17.61 52.61 68.93
N ALA A 492 16.47 52.34 69.57
CA ALA A 492 15.82 53.31 70.46
C ALA A 492 16.62 53.53 71.76
N GLN A 493 17.27 52.49 72.29
CA GLN A 493 18.17 52.61 73.44
C GLN A 493 19.44 53.39 73.12
N LEU A 494 20.03 53.17 71.93
CA LEU A 494 21.27 53.84 71.49
C LEU A 494 21.17 55.38 71.47
N ILE A 495 20.01 55.94 71.10
CA ILE A 495 19.73 57.39 71.18
C ILE A 495 18.75 57.77 72.31
N HIS A 496 18.63 56.91 73.33
CA HIS A 496 17.91 57.18 74.59
C HIS A 496 16.45 57.68 74.47
N VAL A 497 15.71 57.29 73.42
CA VAL A 497 14.30 57.68 73.22
C VAL A 497 13.33 56.52 73.43
N ASN A 498 12.08 56.84 73.78
CA ASN A 498 11.03 55.83 73.88
C ASN A 498 10.56 55.34 72.48
N LYS A 499 9.94 54.14 72.45
CA LYS A 499 9.54 53.43 71.21
C LYS A 499 8.56 54.19 70.31
N ASN A 500 7.81 55.17 70.86
CA ASN A 500 6.86 55.97 70.11
C ASN A 500 7.58 57.16 69.47
N ARG A 501 8.32 57.95 70.27
CA ARG A 501 9.15 59.07 69.78
C ARG A 501 10.17 58.60 68.74
N PHE A 502 10.76 57.41 68.91
CA PHE A 502 11.64 56.80 67.91
C PHE A 502 10.94 56.57 66.56
N ALA A 503 9.69 56.07 66.58
CA ALA A 503 8.94 55.81 65.36
C ALA A 503 8.51 57.10 64.66
N GLU A 504 8.20 58.14 65.43
CA GLU A 504 7.93 59.50 64.95
C GLU A 504 9.17 60.09 64.26
N ILE A 505 10.33 60.14 64.94
CA ILE A 505 11.60 60.65 64.39
C ILE A 505 11.96 59.99 63.04
N ILE A 506 11.90 58.65 62.96
CA ILE A 506 12.22 57.94 61.72
C ILE A 506 11.23 58.27 60.60
N GLN A 507 9.94 58.34 60.91
CA GLN A 507 8.88 58.56 59.92
C GLN A 507 8.84 60.02 59.44
N GLU A 508 9.23 60.96 60.29
CA GLU A 508 9.38 62.39 59.99
C GLU A 508 10.63 62.65 59.13
N SER A 509 11.82 62.24 59.59
CA SER A 509 13.09 62.53 58.91
C SER A 509 13.38 61.68 57.67
N THR A 510 12.75 60.50 57.50
CA THR A 510 12.95 59.65 56.30
C THR A 510 11.74 59.53 55.39
N GLY A 511 10.54 59.93 55.83
CA GLY A 511 9.29 59.63 55.14
C GLY A 511 8.90 58.14 55.12
N THR A 512 9.67 57.24 55.75
CA THR A 512 9.48 55.78 55.72
C THR A 512 9.53 55.15 57.12
N ARG A 513 9.19 53.86 57.22
CA ARG A 513 9.36 53.10 58.47
C ARG A 513 10.80 52.61 58.60
N LEU A 514 11.30 52.42 59.83
CA LEU A 514 12.67 51.95 60.11
C LEU A 514 13.11 50.75 59.23
N ASN A 515 12.24 49.74 59.11
CA ASN A 515 12.54 48.55 58.32
C ASN A 515 12.67 48.85 56.81
N GLU A 516 12.02 49.87 56.29
CA GLU A 516 12.11 50.29 54.88
C GLU A 516 13.39 51.10 54.65
N TYR A 517 13.71 52.04 55.55
CA TYR A 517 14.99 52.77 55.57
C TYR A 517 16.20 51.83 55.68
N LEU A 518 16.23 50.93 56.67
CA LEU A 518 17.32 49.96 56.85
C LEU A 518 17.45 49.02 55.65
N ASN A 519 16.34 48.48 55.13
CA ASN A 519 16.41 47.65 53.92
C ASN A 519 16.82 48.47 52.69
N GLY A 520 16.55 49.78 52.66
CA GLY A 520 17.06 50.71 51.65
C GLY A 520 18.58 50.70 51.59
N LEU A 521 19.24 50.86 52.74
CA LEU A 521 20.70 50.78 52.90
C LEU A 521 21.24 49.38 52.56
N ARG A 522 20.56 48.30 53.01
CA ARG A 522 20.95 46.92 52.68
C ARG A 522 20.94 46.63 51.17
N ILE A 523 19.97 47.15 50.41
CA ILE A 523 19.95 47.01 48.94
C ILE A 523 21.07 47.82 48.28
N GLU A 524 21.40 49.00 48.78
CA GLU A 524 22.53 49.80 48.28
C GLU A 524 23.88 49.13 48.57
N HIS A 525 24.03 48.51 49.75
CA HIS A 525 25.21 47.71 50.09
C HIS A 525 25.32 46.45 49.21
N ALA A 526 24.20 45.79 48.92
CA ALA A 526 24.19 44.68 47.96
C ALA A 526 24.67 45.13 46.57
N ILE A 527 24.19 46.28 46.07
CA ILE A 527 24.61 46.86 44.78
C ILE A 527 26.10 47.28 44.80
N TYR A 528 26.62 47.74 45.94
CA TYR A 528 28.05 48.00 46.12
C TYR A 528 28.87 46.70 46.01
N LEU A 529 28.52 45.65 46.78
CA LEU A 529 29.19 44.35 46.69
C LEU A 529 29.13 43.76 45.27
N MET A 530 28.00 43.94 44.58
CA MET A 530 27.79 43.51 43.19
C MET A 530 28.70 44.18 42.17
N LYS A 531 29.27 45.35 42.48
CA LYS A 531 30.19 46.09 41.59
C LYS A 531 31.66 45.95 41.99
N GLN A 532 31.96 45.21 43.04
CA GLN A 532 33.32 45.07 43.60
C GLN A 532 33.82 43.62 43.60
N PHE A 533 32.93 42.62 43.55
CA PHE A 533 33.29 41.22 43.77
C PHE A 533 32.59 40.25 42.82
N ASP A 534 33.07 40.14 41.58
CA ASP A 534 32.52 39.26 40.54
C ASP A 534 32.48 37.76 40.94
N ASN A 535 33.30 37.36 41.92
CA ASN A 535 33.44 35.98 42.38
C ASN A 535 32.44 35.57 43.49
N TYR A 536 31.62 36.50 43.99
CA TYR A 536 30.65 36.19 45.05
C TYR A 536 29.37 35.56 44.48
N THR A 537 28.74 34.66 45.24
CA THR A 537 27.40 34.18 44.89
C THR A 537 26.34 35.18 45.31
N LEU A 538 25.23 35.22 44.57
CA LEU A 538 24.10 36.09 44.88
C LEU A 538 23.55 35.89 46.31
N GLN A 539 23.61 34.64 46.81
CA GLN A 539 23.24 34.28 48.18
C GLN A 539 24.25 34.82 49.20
N ALA A 540 25.55 34.74 48.92
CA ALA A 540 26.58 35.32 49.79
C ALA A 540 26.42 36.84 49.91
N ILE A 541 26.09 37.53 48.81
CA ILE A 541 25.82 38.98 48.80
C ILE A 541 24.58 39.33 49.62
N ALA A 542 23.49 38.56 49.51
CA ALA A 542 22.29 38.78 50.31
C ALA A 542 22.58 38.65 51.82
N VAL A 543 23.32 37.62 52.23
CA VAL A 543 23.73 37.40 53.64
C VAL A 543 24.70 38.49 54.10
N ALA A 544 25.72 38.82 53.31
CA ALA A 544 26.69 39.87 53.62
C ALA A 544 26.06 41.27 53.69
N SER A 545 24.90 41.47 53.06
CA SER A 545 24.09 42.70 53.12
C SER A 545 23.01 42.66 54.20
N GLY A 546 23.05 41.72 55.14
CA GLY A 546 22.15 41.66 56.30
C GLY A 546 20.75 41.09 56.04
N PHE A 547 20.51 40.43 54.90
CA PHE A 547 19.23 39.75 54.67
C PHE A 547 19.21 38.34 55.25
N SER A 548 18.30 38.08 56.18
CA SER A 548 18.10 36.76 56.80
C SER A 548 17.45 35.72 55.89
N ASN A 549 16.82 36.12 54.78
CA ASN A 549 16.27 35.20 53.79
C ASN A 549 16.30 35.76 52.36
N MET A 550 16.45 34.86 51.38
CA MET A 550 16.62 35.20 49.97
C MET A 550 15.35 35.76 49.30
N SER A 551 14.17 35.32 49.75
CA SER A 551 12.88 35.74 49.20
C SER A 551 12.59 37.23 49.46
N THR A 552 12.87 37.69 50.69
CA THR A 552 12.79 39.11 51.06
C THR A 552 13.80 39.94 50.26
N PHE A 553 15.05 39.47 50.09
CA PHE A 553 16.05 40.13 49.26
C PHE A 553 15.57 40.29 47.80
N HIS A 554 15.14 39.21 47.15
CA HIS A 554 14.64 39.25 45.78
C HIS A 554 13.44 40.20 45.61
N SER A 555 12.49 40.18 46.55
CA SER A 555 11.30 41.03 46.50
C SER A 555 11.66 42.52 46.66
N LEU A 556 12.47 42.88 47.66
CA LEU A 556 12.84 44.26 47.93
C LEU A 556 13.79 44.84 46.89
N PHE A 557 14.75 44.05 46.40
CA PHE A 557 15.63 44.46 45.29
C PHE A 557 14.81 44.75 44.03
N LYS A 558 13.89 43.85 43.65
CA LYS A 558 13.01 44.09 42.49
C LYS A 558 12.07 45.28 42.71
N LYS A 559 11.58 45.51 43.93
CA LYS A 559 10.77 46.70 44.27
C LYS A 559 11.57 48.01 44.12
N LYS A 560 12.86 48.02 44.48
CA LYS A 560 13.72 49.23 44.43
C LYS A 560 14.40 49.48 43.08
N ILE A 561 14.73 48.44 42.32
CA ILE A 561 15.54 48.50 41.08
C ILE A 561 14.75 48.08 39.82
N GLY A 562 13.51 47.60 39.96
CA GLY A 562 12.61 47.19 38.86
C GLY A 562 12.91 45.81 38.25
N MET A 563 14.15 45.36 38.29
CA MET A 563 14.62 44.05 37.80
C MET A 563 15.04 43.12 38.94
N THR A 564 15.13 41.81 38.69
CA THR A 564 15.59 40.86 39.71
C THR A 564 17.10 41.01 39.99
N PRO A 565 17.59 40.58 41.18
CA PRO A 565 19.01 40.61 41.48
C PRO A 565 19.88 39.86 40.46
N SER A 566 19.40 38.73 39.91
CA SER A 566 20.12 38.00 38.85
C SER A 566 20.22 38.82 37.57
N GLN A 567 19.12 39.40 37.10
CA GLN A 567 19.13 40.23 35.88
C GLN A 567 20.08 41.42 36.00
N TYR A 568 20.16 42.05 37.18
CA TYR A 568 21.12 43.12 37.44
C TYR A 568 22.58 42.62 37.42
N TRP A 569 22.83 41.46 38.03
CA TRP A 569 24.13 40.78 38.06
C TRP A 569 24.61 40.37 36.66
N ASP A 570 23.72 39.80 35.86
CA ASP A 570 24.00 39.35 34.49
C ASP A 570 24.33 40.54 33.56
N ILE A 571 23.67 41.70 33.77
CA ILE A 571 23.98 42.95 33.07
C ILE A 571 25.36 43.50 33.47
N LEU A 572 25.71 43.50 34.77
CA LEU A 572 27.04 43.96 35.22
C LEU A 572 28.15 43.10 34.59
N LYS A 573 28.00 41.77 34.60
CA LYS A 573 28.97 40.86 33.99
C LYS A 573 29.08 40.96 32.47
N GLN A 574 28.05 41.46 31.78
CA GLN A 574 28.11 41.77 30.35
C GLN A 574 28.73 43.15 30.05
N GLY A 575 28.92 44.00 31.06
CA GLY A 575 29.55 45.32 30.95
C GLY A 575 31.02 45.39 31.39
N GLN A 576 31.65 44.25 31.72
CA GLN A 576 33.04 44.14 32.21
C GLN A 576 33.89 43.17 31.35
N VAL A 577 33.54 43.02 30.07
CA VAL A 577 34.24 42.18 29.06
C VAL A 577 34.73 43.06 27.90
#